data_AF-A0A392NYR1-F1
#
_entry.id   AF-A0A392NYR1-F1
#
_cell.length_a   1.000
_cell.length_b   1.000
_cell.length_c   1.000
_cell.angle_alpha   90.00
_cell.angle_beta   90.00
_cell.angle_gamma   90.00
#
_symmetry.space_group_name_H-M   'P 1'
#
loop_
_entity.id
_entity.type
_entity.pdbx_description
1 polymer ?
#
loop_
_entity_poly.entity_id
_entity_poly.type
_entity_poly.pdbx_seq_one_letter_code
_entity_poly.pdbx_strand_id
1 'polypeptide(L)'
;MNICSTEGQCVAGCVALTDWVIWNNRNNSVWNDNKETGHQLGMKSSHLWKDWKAAQRVCGAWLMIEQESHDVQWQNRVWDGSSSMLMGDSIMF
;
A
#
# COMPACT_ATOMS: atom_id res chain seq x y z
N MET A 1 -1.18 -11.83 23.05
CA MET A 1 -1.70 -12.32 21.76
C MET A 1 -0.65 -12.00 20.71
N ASN A 2 -0.05 -12.98 20.03
CA ASN A 2 1.10 -12.78 19.15
C ASN A 2 0.71 -12.83 17.65
N ILE A 3 -0.36 -12.13 17.29
CA ILE A 3 -0.95 -12.17 15.96
C ILE A 3 0.04 -11.68 14.89
N CYS A 4 0.86 -10.68 15.20
CA CYS A 4 1.76 -10.08 14.23
C CYS A 4 2.97 -10.96 13.84
N SER A 5 3.22 -12.08 14.53
CA SER A 5 4.33 -12.98 14.17
C SER A 5 3.89 -14.39 13.77
N THR A 6 2.67 -14.81 14.13
CA THR A 6 2.14 -16.13 13.76
C THR A 6 1.16 -16.06 12.59
N GLU A 7 0.51 -14.92 12.38
CA GLU A 7 -0.52 -14.76 11.35
C GLU A 7 -0.02 -13.93 10.16
N GLY A 8 -0.65 -14.16 9.00
CA GLY A 8 -0.37 -13.37 7.81
C GLY A 8 -0.79 -11.90 7.98
N GLN A 9 -0.12 -11.00 7.26
CA GLN A 9 -0.37 -9.55 7.28
C GLN A 9 -1.85 -9.18 7.06
N CYS A 10 -2.57 -9.96 6.24
CA CYS A 10 -4.00 -9.77 6.04
C CYS A 10 -4.82 -9.99 7.32
N VAL A 11 -4.55 -11.08 8.05
CA VAL A 11 -5.28 -11.41 9.29
C VAL A 11 -4.91 -10.42 10.39
N ALA A 12 -3.62 -10.08 10.52
CA ALA A 12 -3.17 -9.06 11.46
C ALA A 12 -3.81 -7.69 11.19
N GLY A 13 -3.92 -7.29 9.91
CA GLY A 13 -4.57 -6.05 9.51
C GLY A 13 -6.08 -6.04 9.79
N CYS A 14 -6.77 -7.15 9.53
CA CYS A 14 -8.19 -7.30 9.90
C CYS A 14 -8.40 -7.10 11.40
N VAL A 15 -7.61 -7.79 12.23
CA VAL A 15 -7.75 -7.71 13.69
C VAL A 15 -7.44 -6.31 14.19
N ALA A 16 -6.38 -5.67 13.69
CA ALA A 16 -6.02 -4.31 14.07
C ALA A 16 -7.14 -3.31 13.76
N LEU A 17 -7.78 -3.41 12.59
CA LEU A 17 -8.91 -2.54 12.22
C LEU A 17 -10.16 -2.83 13.05
N THR A 18 -10.44 -4.09 13.37
CA THR A 18 -11.54 -4.45 14.27
C THR A 18 -11.31 -3.88 15.68
N ASP A 19 -10.10 -4.02 16.23
CA ASP A 19 -9.74 -3.46 17.54
C ASP A 19 -9.86 -1.93 17.54
N TRP A 20 -9.43 -1.28 16.46
CA TRP A 20 -9.58 0.17 16.29
C TRP A 20 -11.04 0.61 16.28
N VAL A 21 -11.93 -0.09 15.55
CA VAL A 21 -13.37 0.20 15.51
C VAL A 21 -14.01 0.04 16.89
N ILE A 22 -13.64 -1.02 17.63
CA ILE A 22 -14.14 -1.26 18.99
C ILE A 22 -13.69 -0.14 19.94
N TRP A 23 -12.41 0.24 19.87
CA TRP A 23 -11.86 1.32 20.66
C TRP A 23 -12.55 2.66 20.34
N ASN A 24 -12.77 2.95 19.06
CA ASN A 24 -13.48 4.15 18.63
C ASN A 24 -14.92 4.18 19.16
N ASN A 25 -15.65 3.07 19.12
CA ASN A 25 -16.99 2.98 19.68
C ASN A 25 -17.00 3.18 21.20
N ARG A 26 -16.00 2.63 21.91
CA ARG A 26 -15.84 2.88 23.34
C ARG A 26 -15.66 4.37 23.62
N ASN A 27 -14.82 5.07 22.86
CA ASN A 27 -14.63 6.51 23.02
C ASN A 27 -15.90 7.30 22.73
N ASN A 28 -16.65 6.95 21.67
CA ASN A 28 -17.93 7.58 21.38
C ASN A 28 -18.94 7.38 22.52
N SER A 29 -18.95 6.22 23.16
CA SER A 29 -19.82 5.98 24.32
C SER A 29 -19.42 6.84 25.53
N VAL A 30 -18.14 7.12 25.72
CA VAL A 30 -17.64 7.93 26.85
C VAL A 30 -17.89 9.42 26.62
N TRP A 31 -17.63 9.91 25.41
CA TRP A 31 -17.62 11.34 25.12
C TRP A 31 -18.91 11.87 24.50
N ASN A 32 -19.68 11.01 23.83
CA ASN A 32 -20.85 11.39 23.03
C ASN A 32 -22.13 10.63 23.41
N ASP A 33 -22.10 9.80 24.46
CA ASP A 33 -23.18 8.89 24.88
C ASP A 33 -23.79 8.07 23.71
N ASN A 34 -22.98 7.82 22.68
CA ASN A 34 -23.40 7.10 21.49
C ASN A 34 -22.67 5.77 21.42
N LYS A 35 -23.42 4.68 21.30
CA LYS A 35 -22.89 3.32 21.27
C LYS A 35 -23.52 2.53 20.12
N GLU A 36 -22.69 2.18 19.15
CA GLU A 36 -23.06 1.26 18.08
C GLU A 36 -23.12 -0.17 18.63
N THR A 37 -24.04 -0.97 18.10
CA THR A 37 -24.18 -2.40 18.43
C THR A 37 -23.02 -3.22 17.87
N GLY A 38 -22.72 -4.37 18.46
CA GLY A 38 -21.66 -5.26 17.98
C GLY A 38 -21.80 -5.66 16.50
N HIS A 39 -23.03 -5.82 16.01
CA HIS A 39 -23.28 -6.11 14.60
C HIS A 39 -22.88 -4.95 13.68
N GLN A 40 -23.23 -3.71 14.06
CA GLN A 40 -22.83 -2.50 13.32
C GLN A 40 -21.30 -2.35 13.31
N LEU A 41 -20.63 -2.62 14.44
CA LEU A 41 -19.17 -2.59 14.51
C LEU A 41 -18.53 -3.62 13.58
N GLY A 42 -19.05 -4.85 13.56
CA GLY A 42 -18.55 -5.91 12.67
C GLY A 42 -18.72 -5.59 11.19
N MET A 43 -19.85 -4.98 10.80
CA MET A 43 -20.05 -4.50 9.43
C MET A 43 -19.08 -3.36 9.10
N LYS A 44 -18.91 -2.41 10.01
CA LYS A 44 -18.02 -1.25 9.85
C LYS A 44 -16.55 -1.67 9.71
N SER A 45 -16.07 -2.58 10.57
CA SER A 45 -14.72 -3.12 10.47
C SER A 45 -14.51 -3.91 9.17
N SER A 46 -15.51 -4.67 8.73
CA SER A 46 -15.46 -5.41 7.47
C SER A 46 -15.40 -4.48 6.24
N HIS A 47 -16.13 -3.36 6.28
CA HIS A 47 -16.08 -2.37 5.21
C HIS A 47 -14.73 -1.65 5.18
N LEU A 48 -14.27 -1.15 6.32
CA LEU A 48 -12.96 -0.48 6.46
C LEU A 48 -11.81 -1.39 6.03
N TRP A 49 -11.88 -2.69 6.32
CA TRP A 49 -10.87 -3.64 5.85
C TRP A 49 -10.83 -3.74 4.32
N LYS A 50 -11.98 -3.79 3.65
CA LYS A 50 -12.05 -3.85 2.18
C LYS A 50 -11.44 -2.58 1.57
N ASP A 51 -11.78 -1.42 2.12
CA ASP A 51 -11.27 -0.13 1.66
C ASP A 51 -9.76 -0.03 1.87
N TRP A 52 -9.27 -0.43 3.05
CA TRP A 52 -7.84 -0.46 3.34
C TRP A 52 -7.08 -1.42 2.41
N LYS A 53 -7.63 -2.61 2.15
CA LYS A 53 -7.04 -3.58 1.23
C LYS A 53 -6.99 -3.06 -0.20
N ALA A 54 -8.00 -2.31 -0.64
CA ALA A 54 -8.00 -1.65 -1.93
C ALA A 54 -6.93 -0.53 -1.99
N ALA A 55 -6.86 0.31 -0.96
CA ALA A 55 -5.86 1.37 -0.85
C ALA A 55 -4.42 0.80 -0.86
N GLN A 56 -4.16 -0.32 -0.18
CA GLN A 56 -2.87 -0.99 -0.18
C GLN A 56 -2.45 -1.48 -1.56
N ARG A 57 -3.38 -2.01 -2.37
CA ARG A 57 -3.10 -2.41 -3.76
C ARG A 57 -2.76 -1.22 -4.64
N VAL A 58 -3.51 -0.14 -4.48
CA VAL A 58 -3.28 1.12 -5.20
C VAL A 58 -1.92 1.69 -4.82
N CYS A 59 -1.63 1.82 -3.53
CA CYS A 59 -0.34 2.31 -3.02
C CYS A 59 0.83 1.45 -3.50
N GLY A 60 0.69 0.11 -3.45
CA GLY A 60 1.69 -0.80 -3.99
C GLY A 60 1.93 -0.60 -5.49
N ALA A 61 0.87 -0.41 -6.28
CA ALA A 61 0.99 -0.13 -7.72
C ALA A 61 1.71 1.21 -7.99
N TRP A 62 1.40 2.25 -7.24
CA TRP A 62 2.09 3.55 -7.35
C TRP A 62 3.58 3.44 -7.00
N LEU A 63 3.92 2.75 -5.91
CA LEU A 63 5.30 2.48 -5.52
C LEU A 63 6.08 1.71 -6.59
N MET A 64 5.43 0.76 -7.29
CA MET A 64 6.07 0.05 -8.40
C MET A 64 6.30 0.93 -9.62
N ILE A 65 5.34 1.80 -9.96
CA ILE A 65 5.50 2.77 -11.05
C ILE A 65 6.63 3.77 -10.75
N GLU A 66 6.76 4.22 -9.50
CA GLU A 66 7.82 5.14 -9.10
C GLU A 66 9.20 4.47 -9.13
N GLN A 67 9.27 3.20 -8.71
CA GLN A 67 10.49 2.39 -8.82
C GLN A 67 10.89 2.19 -10.30
N GLU A 68 9.95 1.81 -11.17
CA GLU A 68 10.20 1.68 -12.61
C GLU A 68 10.59 3.02 -13.24
N SER A 69 9.96 4.14 -12.86
CA SER A 69 10.30 5.45 -13.39
C SER A 69 11.72 5.89 -13.01
N HIS A 70 12.17 5.57 -11.80
CA HIS A 70 13.54 5.87 -11.38
C HIS A 70 14.56 5.00 -12.14
N ASP A 71 14.25 3.72 -12.35
CA ASP A 71 15.13 2.79 -13.06
C ASP A 71 15.24 3.13 -14.56
N VAL A 72 14.12 3.50 -15.20
CA VAL A 72 14.09 3.98 -16.60
C VAL A 72 14.85 5.30 -16.75
N GLN A 73 14.79 6.20 -15.78
CA GLN A 73 15.58 7.44 -15.79
C GLN A 73 17.08 7.16 -15.71
N TRP A 74 17.52 6.17 -14.93
CA TRP A 74 18.94 5.76 -14.90
C TRP A 74 19.37 5.12 -16.20
N GLN A 75 18.57 4.23 -16.78
CA GLN A 75 18.88 3.61 -18.07
C GLN A 75 19.04 4.66 -19.17
N ASN A 76 18.10 5.62 -19.28
CA ASN A 76 18.19 6.67 -20.29
C ASN A 76 19.43 7.57 -20.13
N ARG A 77 19.87 7.85 -18.89
CA ARG A 77 21.15 8.55 -18.63
C ARG A 77 22.39 7.74 -18.99
N VAL A 78 22.33 6.41 -18.86
CA VAL A 78 23.45 5.53 -19.24
C VAL A 78 23.58 5.45 -20.77
N TRP A 79 22.45 5.43 -21.49
CA TRP A 79 22.41 5.46 -22.95
C TRP A 79 22.78 6.84 -23.52
N ASP A 80 22.39 7.96 -22.87
CA ASP A 80 22.77 9.31 -23.31
C ASP A 80 24.25 9.64 -23.07
N GLY A 81 24.84 9.11 -21.99
CA GLY A 81 26.24 9.33 -21.63
C GLY A 81 27.24 8.46 -22.38
N SER A 82 26.79 7.36 -22.99
CA SER A 82 27.64 6.43 -23.76
C SER A 82 27.58 6.67 -25.27
N SER A 83 26.69 7.53 -25.76
CA SER A 83 26.53 7.83 -27.19
C SER A 83 27.43 8.99 -27.66
N SER A 84 28.72 8.93 -27.32
CA SER A 84 29.74 9.82 -27.89
C SER A 84 31.09 9.15 -28.14
N MET A 85 31.10 7.86 -28.52
CA MET A 85 32.29 7.27 -29.15
C MET A 85 31.90 6.40 -30.36
N LEU A 86 32.20 6.96 -31.53
CA LEU A 86 32.48 6.31 -32.81
C LEU A 86 31.34 5.58 -33.53
N MET A 87 30.58 6.35 -34.32
CA MET A 87 30.17 5.90 -35.66
C MET A 87 30.70 6.88 -36.70
N GLY A 88 32.03 6.94 -36.77
CA GLY A 88 32.77 7.29 -37.97
C GLY A 88 33.47 6.02 -38.42
N ASP A 89 32.89 5.33 -39.41
CA ASP A 89 33.58 5.00 -40.66
C ASP A 89 32.67 4.12 -41.54
N SER A 90 32.59 4.53 -42.80
CA SER A 90 32.01 3.79 -43.90
C SER A 90 32.64 2.40 -44.02
N ILE A 91 31.87 1.42 -44.51
CA ILE A 91 32.13 0.72 -45.78
C ILE A 91 30.89 -0.09 -46.14
N MET A 92 30.41 0.17 -47.36
CA MET A 92 29.51 -0.68 -48.13
C MET A 92 30.27 -1.95 -48.53
N PHE A 93 29.73 -3.12 -48.22
CA PHE A 93 29.82 -4.32 -49.05
C PHE A 93 28.50 -5.08 -48.97
#